data_AF-A0A7S2ETB9-F1
#
_entry.id   AF-A0A7S2ETB9-F1
#
_cell.length_a   1.000
_cell.length_b   1.000
_cell.length_c   1.000
_cell.angle_alpha   90.00
_cell.angle_beta   90.00
_cell.angle_gamma   90.00
#
_symmetry.space_group_name_H-M   'P 1'
#
loop_
_entity.id
_entity.type
_entity.pdbx_description
1 polymer ?
#
loop_
_entity_poly.entity_id
_entity_poly.type
_entity_poly.pdbx_seq_one_letter_code
_entity_poly.pdbx_strand_id
1 'polypeptide(L)'
;VLVNHAQGNCFGRRTARRPPRFVNSNLLMESNFLVEHSNRFSDVTDDGKGFCPICFEEKEISFFYHHESTENFQIKPCGHRFCKDCFSKHVTTVVDSGAWQVRCPGESCKYTLSARDVENILSADKYEKWQATRNTSFRERFMMNDKEMRDALKVDKRVETEVKRREKRKRLQKDMEAAEAMMLRENTKKKKFHFRHFRHGVRVNVALMSAHGPRQKTGTILEVNESSMTASIIYDDGEFWGFAPLTYIHVLPQNEASQLPHDMPFLTNGGEALLEEEVLEEEEIVEGRRVMAGWINGDVYPGVIASVNRKEKTATINYDDGDVWDKCPFHKIREEQSSLKCCPRCVVIIYKYDGCGSMTCLCGENFDWKTCCTIPPKLMDELVEVEVNKRENEAKTDMKICSNESPP
;
A
#
# COMPACT_ATOMS: atom_id res chain seq x y z
N VAL A 1 -26.41 -1.65 -0.84
CA VAL A 1 -25.02 -1.17 -0.94
C VAL A 1 -24.99 0.29 -0.50
N LEU A 2 -24.29 0.66 0.59
CA LEU A 2 -24.10 2.07 0.94
C LEU A 2 -22.99 2.63 0.04
N VAL A 3 -23.33 2.95 -1.20
CA VAL A 3 -22.48 3.77 -2.06
C VAL A 3 -22.74 5.21 -1.63
N ASN A 4 -21.73 5.89 -1.08
CA ASN A 4 -21.83 7.33 -0.87
C ASN A 4 -21.83 8.00 -2.24
N HIS A 5 -22.98 8.55 -2.64
CA HIS A 5 -23.14 9.36 -3.84
C HIS A 5 -22.93 10.84 -3.47
N ALA A 6 -21.99 11.51 -4.14
CA ALA A 6 -21.70 12.93 -3.96
C ALA A 6 -22.45 13.79 -5.00
N GLN A 7 -23.00 14.94 -4.58
CA GLN A 7 -23.52 15.99 -5.46
C GLN A 7 -22.84 17.31 -5.10
N GLY A 8 -22.35 18.04 -6.11
CA GLY A 8 -21.76 19.36 -5.96
C GLY A 8 -22.83 20.46 -5.87
N ASN A 9 -22.61 21.46 -5.00
CA ASN A 9 -23.39 22.69 -4.97
C ASN A 9 -22.45 23.87 -5.24
N CYS A 10 -22.47 24.40 -6.46
CA CYS A 10 -21.74 25.61 -6.83
C CYS A 10 -22.49 26.85 -6.34
N PHE A 11 -21.87 27.65 -5.48
CA PHE A 11 -22.36 28.98 -5.11
C PHE A 11 -22.17 29.96 -6.29
N GLY A 12 -23.24 30.19 -7.04
CA GLY A 12 -23.36 31.28 -8.01
C GLY A 12 -24.35 32.35 -7.54
N ARG A 13 -23.87 33.58 -7.30
CA ARG A 13 -24.73 34.76 -7.07
C ARG A 13 -25.63 35.00 -8.28
N ARG A 14 -26.95 35.18 -8.08
CA ARG A 14 -27.83 36.03 -8.92
C ARG A 14 -29.16 36.35 -8.21
N THR A 15 -29.26 37.61 -7.79
CA THR A 15 -30.40 38.56 -7.82
C THR A 15 -31.85 38.10 -7.58
N ALA A 16 -32.47 38.80 -6.62
CA ALA A 16 -33.87 38.79 -6.23
C ALA A 16 -34.91 38.94 -7.37
N ARG A 17 -36.10 38.34 -7.15
CA ARG A 17 -37.45 38.89 -7.46
C ARG A 17 -38.55 38.01 -6.81
N ARG A 18 -39.36 38.59 -5.90
CA ARG A 18 -40.78 38.22 -5.61
C ARG A 18 -41.70 38.94 -6.64
N PRO A 19 -43.05 38.82 -6.73
CA PRO A 19 -44.12 38.13 -5.91
C PRO A 19 -45.16 37.41 -6.85
N PRO A 20 -46.49 37.19 -6.57
CA PRO A 20 -47.31 37.44 -5.38
C PRO A 20 -48.25 36.30 -4.89
N ARG A 21 -48.88 36.62 -3.75
CA ARG A 21 -49.90 35.91 -2.97
C ARG A 21 -51.18 35.65 -3.75
N PHE A 22 -51.84 34.53 -3.45
CA PHE A 22 -53.30 34.45 -3.46
C PHE A 22 -53.81 33.91 -2.12
N VAL A 23 -54.78 34.63 -1.59
CA VAL A 23 -55.58 34.33 -0.40
C VAL A 23 -56.72 33.43 -0.84
N ASN A 24 -57.09 32.46 0.00
CA ASN A 24 -58.52 32.31 0.27
C ASN A 24 -58.76 31.74 1.67
N SER A 25 -59.56 32.51 2.39
CA SER A 25 -60.11 32.33 3.71
C SER A 25 -61.39 31.49 3.65
N ASN A 26 -61.58 30.63 4.67
CA ASN A 26 -62.84 30.28 5.34
C ASN A 26 -62.98 28.77 5.58
N LEU A 27 -62.65 28.34 6.79
CA LEU A 27 -63.49 27.47 7.63
C LEU A 27 -62.80 27.39 9.01
N LEU A 28 -63.19 28.32 9.88
CA LEU A 28 -62.89 28.28 11.31
C LEU A 28 -64.07 27.64 12.05
N MET A 29 -63.73 27.09 13.22
CA MET A 29 -64.61 26.62 14.29
C MET A 29 -65.10 25.19 14.13
N GLU A 30 -64.30 24.23 14.62
CA GLU A 30 -64.72 23.20 15.59
C GLU A 30 -63.61 22.17 15.90
N SER A 31 -62.34 22.61 16.01
CA SER A 31 -61.24 21.71 16.38
C SER A 31 -60.20 22.35 17.29
N ASN A 32 -60.61 23.31 18.13
CA ASN A 32 -59.68 24.08 18.97
C ASN A 32 -59.41 23.49 20.36
N PHE A 33 -59.91 22.28 20.68
CA PHE A 33 -59.69 21.69 22.01
C PHE A 33 -58.74 20.48 22.03
N LEU A 34 -58.39 19.90 20.87
CA LEU A 34 -57.46 18.74 20.79
C LEU A 34 -56.22 18.99 19.92
N VAL A 35 -56.03 20.21 19.39
CA VAL A 35 -54.90 20.55 18.50
C VAL A 35 -53.78 21.31 19.23
N GLU A 36 -53.99 21.79 20.46
CA GLU A 36 -52.96 22.56 21.18
C GLU A 36 -51.78 21.71 21.69
N HIS A 37 -51.91 20.38 21.73
CA HIS A 37 -50.86 19.49 22.25
C HIS A 37 -50.03 18.78 21.17
N SER A 38 -50.38 18.84 19.89
CA SER A 38 -49.66 18.10 18.85
C SER A 38 -48.61 18.92 18.08
N ASN A 39 -48.53 20.24 18.31
CA ASN A 39 -47.60 21.13 17.59
C ASN A 39 -46.61 21.93 18.47
N ARG A 40 -46.46 21.60 19.76
CA ARG A 40 -45.45 22.21 20.66
C ARG A 40 -44.08 21.52 20.65
N PHE A 41 -43.76 20.70 19.66
CA PHE A 41 -42.56 19.85 19.70
C PHE A 41 -41.25 20.52 19.23
N SER A 42 -41.24 21.84 19.00
CA SER A 42 -40.02 22.55 18.57
C SER A 42 -39.95 24.05 18.91
N ASP A 43 -40.73 24.56 19.86
CA ASP A 43 -40.51 25.93 20.35
C ASP A 43 -39.40 25.89 21.41
N VAL A 44 -38.18 26.16 20.98
CA VAL A 44 -37.09 26.50 21.90
C VAL A 44 -37.28 27.95 22.29
N THR A 45 -37.46 28.17 23.58
CA THR A 45 -37.54 29.51 24.17
C THR A 45 -36.19 30.23 24.01
N ASP A 46 -36.17 31.56 24.05
CA ASP A 46 -34.95 32.36 23.88
C ASP A 46 -33.82 32.00 24.88
N ASP A 47 -34.14 31.30 25.98
CA ASP A 47 -33.19 30.77 26.97
C ASP A 47 -32.67 29.35 26.69
N GLY A 48 -32.92 28.79 25.49
CA GLY A 48 -32.34 27.51 25.06
C GLY A 48 -32.97 26.25 25.67
N LYS A 49 -34.08 26.40 26.37
CA LYS A 49 -34.84 25.30 26.97
C LYS A 49 -35.94 24.83 26.03
N GLY A 50 -36.28 23.56 26.15
CA GLY A 50 -37.39 22.96 25.43
C GLY A 50 -37.78 21.62 26.00
N PHE A 51 -38.82 21.04 25.42
CA PHE A 51 -39.38 19.77 25.86
C PHE A 51 -38.67 18.56 25.23
N CYS A 52 -38.12 17.66 26.05
CA CYS A 52 -37.45 16.46 25.54
C CYS A 52 -38.45 15.32 25.25
N PRO A 53 -38.53 14.79 24.01
CA PRO A 53 -39.46 13.69 23.67
C PRO A 53 -39.14 12.35 24.33
N ILE A 54 -37.97 12.18 24.96
CA ILE A 54 -37.55 10.90 25.56
C ILE A 54 -37.90 10.85 27.06
N CYS A 55 -37.52 11.88 27.82
CA CYS A 55 -37.80 11.94 29.25
C CYS A 55 -39.04 12.76 29.61
N PHE A 56 -39.65 13.45 28.64
CA PHE A 56 -40.83 14.31 28.84
C PHE A 56 -40.62 15.42 29.88
N GLU A 57 -39.37 15.89 30.03
CA GLU A 57 -38.99 16.98 30.93
C GLU A 57 -38.53 18.21 30.13
N GLU A 58 -38.76 19.39 30.69
CA GLU A 58 -38.24 20.66 30.16
C GLU A 58 -36.78 20.82 30.59
N LYS A 59 -35.87 20.79 29.62
CA LYS A 59 -34.42 20.83 29.83
C LYS A 59 -33.74 21.71 28.80
N GLU A 60 -32.46 21.97 29.01
CA GLU A 60 -31.60 22.49 27.94
C GLU A 60 -31.56 21.46 26.80
N ILE A 61 -32.03 21.90 25.63
CA ILE A 61 -32.09 21.09 24.43
C ILE A 61 -31.08 21.64 23.46
N SER A 62 -30.08 20.83 23.12
CA SER A 62 -29.03 21.22 22.18
C SER A 62 -29.13 20.47 20.86
N PHE A 63 -28.60 21.11 19.82
CA PHE A 63 -28.30 20.44 18.56
C PHE A 63 -27.06 19.56 18.74
N PHE A 64 -27.26 18.24 18.70
CA PHE A 64 -26.15 17.29 18.76
C PHE A 64 -25.68 16.81 17.39
N TYR A 65 -26.37 17.24 16.32
CA TYR A 65 -26.09 16.81 14.96
C TYR A 65 -25.16 17.80 14.27
N HIS A 66 -24.00 17.33 13.85
CA HIS A 66 -23.05 18.12 13.10
C HIS A 66 -23.47 18.16 11.63
N HIS A 67 -23.54 19.37 11.06
CA HIS A 67 -23.64 19.50 9.61
C HIS A 67 -22.27 19.25 9.00
N GLU A 68 -22.08 18.04 8.47
CA GLU A 68 -20.86 17.68 7.75
C GLU A 68 -21.15 17.67 6.26
N SER A 69 -20.61 18.67 5.58
CA SER A 69 -20.49 18.70 4.13
C SER A 69 -19.01 18.71 3.80
N THR A 70 -18.55 17.65 3.15
CA THR A 70 -17.26 17.65 2.45
C THR A 70 -17.54 17.71 0.95
N GLU A 71 -16.50 17.82 0.14
CA GLU A 71 -16.64 17.63 -1.33
C GLU A 71 -17.20 16.23 -1.67
N ASN A 72 -17.15 15.28 -0.73
CA ASN A 72 -17.45 13.86 -0.96
C ASN A 72 -18.84 13.42 -0.49
N PHE A 73 -19.50 14.19 0.37
CA PHE A 73 -20.86 13.90 0.85
C PHE A 73 -21.48 15.11 1.53
N GLN A 74 -22.81 15.19 1.50
CA GLN A 74 -23.58 16.14 2.30
C GLN A 74 -24.49 15.37 3.26
N ILE A 75 -24.10 15.31 4.53
CA ILE A 75 -24.95 14.75 5.59
C ILE A 75 -25.88 15.85 6.07
N LYS A 76 -27.17 15.77 5.69
CA LYS A 76 -28.19 16.67 6.20
C LYS A 76 -28.66 16.17 7.58
N PRO A 77 -28.50 16.96 8.65
CA PRO A 77 -28.97 16.57 9.98
C PRO A 77 -30.50 16.51 10.01
N CYS A 78 -31.06 15.58 10.79
CA CYS A 78 -32.50 15.34 10.86
C CYS A 78 -33.31 16.37 11.66
N GLY A 79 -32.66 17.37 12.28
CA GLY A 79 -33.33 18.47 13.00
C GLY A 79 -33.98 18.12 14.34
N HIS A 80 -34.12 16.83 14.67
CA HIS A 80 -34.64 16.37 15.97
C HIS A 80 -33.77 16.90 17.12
N ARG A 81 -34.38 17.14 18.29
CA ARG A 81 -33.65 17.65 19.46
C ARG A 81 -34.02 16.90 20.72
N PHE A 82 -33.05 16.73 21.61
CA PHE A 82 -33.16 15.93 22.84
C PHE A 82 -32.42 16.65 23.98
N CYS A 83 -32.62 16.25 25.23
CA CYS A 83 -31.73 16.67 26.31
C CYS A 83 -30.42 15.87 26.26
N LYS A 84 -29.33 16.43 26.77
CA LYS A 84 -27.99 15.80 26.77
C LYS A 84 -28.00 14.42 27.42
N ASP A 85 -28.66 14.28 28.56
CA ASP A 85 -28.68 13.02 29.31
C ASP A 85 -29.35 11.90 28.50
N CYS A 86 -30.50 12.16 27.89
CA CYS A 86 -31.23 11.17 27.11
C CYS A 86 -30.46 10.80 25.84
N PHE A 87 -29.88 11.78 25.17
CA PHE A 87 -29.13 11.52 23.95
C PHE A 87 -27.85 10.73 24.26
N SER A 88 -27.07 11.15 25.25
CA SER A 88 -25.87 10.43 25.70
C SER A 88 -26.18 9.01 26.16
N LYS A 89 -27.25 8.79 26.93
CA LYS A 89 -27.68 7.44 27.36
C LYS A 89 -28.06 6.56 26.18
N HIS A 90 -28.81 7.09 25.21
CA HIS A 90 -29.18 6.36 23.99
C HIS A 90 -27.94 5.92 23.22
N VAL A 91 -27.05 6.88 22.88
CA VAL A 91 -25.82 6.58 22.14
C VAL A 91 -24.99 5.54 22.89
N THR A 92 -24.79 5.73 24.19
CA THR A 92 -24.03 4.81 25.03
C THR A 92 -24.62 3.39 25.03
N THR A 93 -25.94 3.26 25.15
CA THR A 93 -26.61 1.96 25.17
C THR A 93 -26.48 1.23 23.84
N VAL A 94 -26.59 1.95 22.72
CA VAL A 94 -26.39 1.37 21.39
C VAL A 94 -24.95 0.89 21.22
N VAL A 95 -23.97 1.69 21.63
CA VAL A 95 -22.55 1.30 21.56
C VAL A 95 -22.24 0.10 22.46
N ASP A 96 -22.74 0.10 23.69
CA ASP A 96 -22.53 -1.00 24.65
C ASP A 96 -23.22 -2.30 24.16
N SER A 97 -24.26 -2.22 23.33
CA SER A 97 -24.89 -3.38 22.69
C SER A 97 -24.04 -4.01 21.56
N GLY A 98 -22.92 -3.39 21.20
CA GLY A 98 -22.06 -3.81 20.08
C GLY A 98 -22.53 -3.31 18.71
N ALA A 99 -23.57 -2.46 18.67
CA ALA A 99 -24.02 -1.85 17.44
C ALA A 99 -23.20 -0.58 17.12
N TRP A 100 -22.61 -0.53 15.93
CA TRP A 100 -21.88 0.66 15.47
C TRP A 100 -22.79 1.70 14.79
N GLN A 101 -23.92 1.28 14.21
CA GLN A 101 -24.87 2.19 13.57
C GLN A 101 -25.80 2.82 14.60
N VAL A 102 -25.43 4.01 15.09
CA VAL A 102 -26.28 4.76 16.00
C VAL A 102 -27.27 5.59 15.19
N ARG A 103 -28.56 5.28 15.32
CA ARG A 103 -29.64 6.05 14.68
C ARG A 103 -30.18 7.13 15.60
N CYS A 104 -30.69 8.19 14.99
CA CYS A 104 -31.46 9.22 15.68
C CYS A 104 -32.65 8.58 16.42
N PRO A 105 -32.90 8.91 17.70
CA PRO A 105 -34.07 8.42 18.46
C PRO A 105 -35.43 8.94 17.97
N GLY A 106 -35.45 9.88 17.02
CA GLY A 106 -36.69 10.48 16.53
C GLY A 106 -37.58 9.45 15.82
N GLU A 107 -38.89 9.61 15.98
CA GLU A 107 -39.87 8.71 15.38
C GLU A 107 -39.69 8.63 13.86
N SER A 108 -39.57 7.40 13.34
CA SER A 108 -39.33 7.13 11.91
C SER A 108 -38.09 7.81 11.30
N CYS A 109 -37.14 8.28 12.11
CA CYS A 109 -35.94 8.93 11.62
C CYS A 109 -34.94 7.92 11.04
N LYS A 110 -34.47 8.17 9.82
CA LYS A 110 -33.47 7.33 9.12
C LYS A 110 -32.03 7.83 9.28
N TYR A 111 -31.84 8.97 9.97
CA TYR A 111 -30.53 9.56 10.14
C TYR A 111 -29.64 8.67 11.03
N THR A 112 -28.44 8.39 10.54
CA THR A 112 -27.38 7.68 11.27
C THR A 112 -26.31 8.69 11.66
N LEU A 113 -25.92 8.69 12.93
CA LEU A 113 -24.94 9.62 13.49
C LEU A 113 -23.57 9.47 12.81
N SER A 114 -22.89 10.59 12.59
CA SER A 114 -21.52 10.60 12.08
C SER A 114 -20.51 10.24 13.20
N ALA A 115 -19.25 9.98 12.84
CA ALA A 115 -18.20 9.76 13.85
C ALA A 115 -18.07 10.94 14.81
N ARG A 116 -18.17 12.16 14.28
CA ARG A 116 -18.04 13.38 15.06
C ARG A 116 -19.22 13.61 15.99
N ASP A 117 -20.43 13.25 15.57
CA ASP A 117 -21.60 13.26 16.46
C ASP A 117 -21.33 12.36 17.67
N VAL A 118 -20.87 11.13 17.43
CA VAL A 118 -20.60 10.15 18.49
C VAL A 118 -19.43 10.60 19.38
N GLU A 119 -18.37 11.18 18.81
CA GLU A 119 -17.21 11.71 19.54
C GLU A 119 -17.59 12.82 20.52
N ASN A 120 -18.48 13.73 20.11
CA ASN A 120 -18.93 14.83 20.97
C ASN A 120 -19.80 14.36 22.15
N ILE A 121 -20.29 13.12 22.12
CA ILE A 121 -21.27 12.58 23.08
C ILE A 121 -20.62 11.57 24.04
N LEU A 122 -19.70 10.74 23.54
CA LEU A 122 -19.07 9.68 24.29
C LEU A 122 -17.75 10.12 24.93
N SER A 123 -17.34 9.40 25.98
CA SER A 123 -15.97 9.49 26.50
C SER A 123 -14.97 8.86 25.51
N ALA A 124 -13.70 9.28 25.59
CA ALA A 124 -12.62 8.79 24.72
C ALA A 124 -12.57 7.25 24.66
N ASP A 125 -12.59 6.58 25.82
CA ASP A 125 -12.53 5.11 25.89
C ASP A 125 -13.71 4.40 25.20
N LYS A 126 -14.92 4.96 25.30
CA LYS A 126 -16.11 4.39 24.64
C LYS A 126 -16.11 4.68 23.16
N TYR A 127 -15.63 5.86 22.77
CA TYR A 127 -15.47 6.23 21.39
C TYR A 127 -14.46 5.33 20.67
N GLU A 128 -13.34 4.98 21.30
CA GLU A 128 -12.35 4.05 20.74
C GLU A 128 -12.97 2.65 20.52
N LYS A 129 -13.75 2.13 21.49
CA LYS A 129 -14.48 0.86 21.34
C LYS A 129 -15.50 0.90 20.20
N TRP A 130 -16.24 1.99 20.08
CA TRP A 130 -17.19 2.19 18.97
C TRP A 130 -16.48 2.23 17.62
N GLN A 131 -15.35 2.96 17.52
CA GLN A 131 -14.54 3.00 16.31
C GLN A 131 -14.01 1.61 15.93
N ALA A 132 -13.51 0.84 16.89
CA ALA A 132 -13.03 -0.51 16.65
C ALA A 132 -14.15 -1.41 16.09
N THR A 133 -15.32 -1.41 16.74
CA THR A 133 -16.51 -2.20 16.33
C THR A 133 -17.00 -1.81 14.93
N ARG A 134 -16.96 -0.53 14.62
CA ARG A 134 -17.30 -0.01 13.31
C ARG A 134 -16.33 -0.51 12.24
N ASN A 135 -15.03 -0.41 12.51
CA ASN A 135 -13.98 -0.82 11.57
C ASN A 135 -13.99 -2.33 11.33
N THR A 136 -14.17 -3.13 12.38
CA THR A 136 -14.30 -4.59 12.25
C THR A 136 -15.51 -4.96 11.40
N SER A 137 -16.67 -4.31 11.61
CA SER A 137 -17.87 -4.60 10.81
C SER A 137 -17.68 -4.36 9.31
N PHE A 138 -17.00 -3.27 8.92
CA PHE A 138 -16.70 -3.01 7.51
C PHE A 138 -15.70 -4.00 6.94
N ARG A 139 -14.65 -4.29 7.71
CA ARG A 139 -13.59 -5.22 7.34
C ARG A 139 -14.12 -6.65 7.20
N GLU A 140 -14.91 -7.13 8.16
CA GLU A 140 -15.55 -8.45 8.10
C GLU A 140 -16.46 -8.55 6.89
N ARG A 141 -17.28 -7.52 6.63
CA ARG A 141 -18.12 -7.51 5.43
C ARG A 141 -17.32 -7.55 4.14
N PHE A 142 -16.19 -6.84 4.10
CA PHE A 142 -15.26 -6.89 2.98
C PHE A 142 -14.64 -8.30 2.82
N MET A 143 -14.30 -8.95 3.94
CA MET A 143 -13.72 -10.30 3.97
C MET A 143 -14.75 -11.40 3.70
N MET A 144 -16.03 -11.18 3.98
CA MET A 144 -17.15 -12.14 3.78
C MET A 144 -17.48 -12.41 2.31
N ASN A 145 -16.57 -12.06 1.39
CA ASN A 145 -16.65 -12.45 -0.01
C ASN A 145 -17.90 -11.89 -0.72
N ASP A 146 -18.35 -10.69 -0.33
CA ASP A 146 -19.43 -9.99 -1.01
C ASP A 146 -19.04 -9.78 -2.48
N LYS A 147 -19.63 -10.59 -3.37
CA LYS A 147 -19.26 -10.70 -4.78
C LYS A 147 -19.30 -9.35 -5.48
N GLU A 148 -20.31 -8.54 -5.18
CA GLU A 148 -20.45 -7.20 -5.77
C GLU A 148 -19.28 -6.29 -5.39
N MET A 149 -18.82 -6.34 -4.14
CA MET A 149 -17.69 -5.53 -3.67
C MET A 149 -16.36 -5.97 -4.29
N ARG A 150 -16.14 -7.29 -4.35
CA ARG A 150 -14.92 -7.84 -4.94
C ARG A 150 -14.82 -7.57 -6.43
N ASP A 151 -15.93 -7.70 -7.15
CA ASP A 151 -16.01 -7.39 -8.58
C ASP A 151 -15.74 -5.89 -8.81
N ALA A 152 -16.34 -5.01 -8.00
CA ALA A 152 -16.22 -3.56 -8.15
C ALA A 152 -14.79 -3.04 -7.95
N LEU A 153 -14.03 -3.63 -7.01
CA LEU A 153 -12.63 -3.27 -6.74
C LEU A 153 -11.62 -4.15 -7.50
N LYS A 154 -12.09 -5.09 -8.32
CA LYS A 154 -11.28 -6.09 -9.03
C LYS A 154 -10.35 -6.86 -8.07
N VAL A 155 -10.84 -7.19 -6.88
CA VAL A 155 -10.06 -7.77 -5.77
C VAL A 155 -9.38 -9.06 -6.23
N ASP A 156 -10.13 -9.98 -6.83
CA ASP A 156 -9.60 -11.30 -7.19
C ASP A 156 -8.46 -11.19 -8.22
N LYS A 157 -8.61 -10.33 -9.23
CA LYS A 157 -7.56 -10.07 -10.23
C LYS A 157 -6.30 -9.47 -9.57
N ARG A 158 -6.47 -8.50 -8.66
CA ARG A 158 -5.36 -7.88 -7.93
C ARG A 158 -4.64 -8.89 -7.05
N VAL A 159 -5.38 -9.71 -6.32
CA VAL A 159 -4.83 -10.78 -5.47
C VAL A 159 -4.06 -11.77 -6.33
N GLU A 160 -4.61 -12.23 -7.45
CA GLU A 160 -3.93 -13.15 -8.36
C GLU A 160 -2.61 -12.59 -8.89
N THR A 161 -2.61 -11.32 -9.30
CA THR A 161 -1.41 -10.62 -9.75
C THR A 161 -0.35 -10.54 -8.63
N GLU A 162 -0.75 -10.22 -7.40
CA GLU A 162 0.18 -10.12 -6.28
C GLU A 162 0.73 -11.48 -5.83
N VAL A 163 -0.09 -12.55 -5.91
CA VAL A 163 0.38 -13.93 -5.70
C VAL A 163 1.50 -14.27 -6.70
N LYS A 164 1.30 -13.98 -7.99
CA LYS A 164 2.33 -14.21 -9.04
C LYS A 164 3.60 -13.41 -8.77
N ARG A 165 3.47 -12.14 -8.35
CA ARG A 165 4.59 -11.27 -7.96
C ARG A 165 5.39 -11.86 -6.79
N ARG A 166 4.71 -12.29 -5.72
CA ARG A 166 5.34 -12.94 -4.57
C ARG A 166 6.06 -14.23 -4.96
N GLU A 167 5.47 -15.06 -5.81
CA GLU A 167 6.11 -16.28 -6.32
C GLU A 167 7.37 -15.99 -7.15
N LYS A 168 7.31 -15.00 -8.06
CA LYS A 168 8.47 -14.54 -8.85
C LYS A 168 9.60 -14.04 -7.96
N ARG A 169 9.29 -13.20 -6.97
CA ARG A 169 10.26 -12.72 -5.96
C ARG A 169 10.91 -13.88 -5.19
N LYS A 170 10.12 -14.87 -4.76
CA LYS A 170 10.64 -16.09 -4.08
C LYS A 170 11.57 -16.90 -4.98
N ARG A 171 11.30 -17.00 -6.28
CA ARG A 171 12.18 -17.70 -7.25
C ARG A 171 13.50 -16.95 -7.45
N LEU A 172 13.42 -15.65 -7.72
CA LEU A 172 14.60 -14.78 -7.87
C LEU A 172 15.49 -14.81 -6.63
N GLN A 173 14.89 -14.79 -5.43
CA GLN A 173 15.62 -14.92 -4.17
C GLN A 173 16.39 -16.24 -4.09
N LYS A 174 15.74 -17.37 -4.43
CA LYS A 174 16.38 -18.69 -4.44
C LYS A 174 17.51 -18.78 -5.48
N ASP A 175 17.31 -18.19 -6.66
CA ASP A 175 18.32 -18.17 -7.71
C ASP A 175 19.54 -17.34 -7.29
N MET A 176 19.31 -16.20 -6.62
CA MET A 176 20.36 -15.35 -6.06
C MET A 176 21.15 -16.09 -4.95
N GLU A 177 20.46 -16.75 -4.02
CA GLU A 177 21.10 -17.57 -2.96
C GLU A 177 21.89 -18.74 -3.56
N ALA A 178 21.38 -19.39 -4.61
CA ALA A 178 22.08 -20.46 -5.31
C ALA A 178 23.35 -19.95 -6.02
N ALA A 179 23.28 -18.77 -6.65
CA ALA A 179 24.42 -18.12 -7.30
C ALA A 179 25.50 -17.73 -6.27
N GLU A 180 25.10 -17.17 -5.12
CA GLU A 180 26.01 -16.84 -4.03
C GLU A 180 26.70 -18.09 -3.49
N ALA A 181 25.94 -19.18 -3.25
CA ALA A 181 26.49 -20.45 -2.83
C ALA A 181 27.45 -21.06 -3.87
N MET A 182 27.15 -20.90 -5.17
CA MET A 182 28.02 -21.34 -6.25
C MET A 182 29.35 -20.55 -6.26
N MET A 183 29.29 -19.23 -6.12
CA MET A 183 30.49 -18.38 -6.02
C MET A 183 31.36 -18.75 -4.81
N LEU A 184 30.75 -19.01 -3.66
CA LEU A 184 31.50 -19.44 -2.46
C LEU A 184 32.19 -20.80 -2.66
N ARG A 185 31.52 -21.75 -3.32
CA ARG A 185 32.10 -23.06 -3.69
C ARG A 185 33.26 -22.92 -4.68
N GLU A 186 33.17 -22.01 -5.63
CA GLU A 186 34.26 -21.78 -6.57
C GLU A 186 35.47 -21.10 -5.90
N ASN A 187 35.22 -20.11 -5.03
CA ASN A 187 36.26 -19.44 -4.26
C ASN A 187 36.99 -20.39 -3.31
N THR A 188 36.27 -21.30 -2.64
CA THR A 188 36.89 -22.34 -1.79
C THR A 188 37.74 -23.33 -2.60
N LYS A 189 37.29 -23.73 -3.81
CA LYS A 189 38.11 -24.53 -4.75
C LYS A 189 39.36 -23.78 -5.19
N LYS A 190 39.24 -22.50 -5.57
CA LYS A 190 40.38 -21.64 -5.97
C LYS A 190 41.38 -21.48 -4.83
N LYS A 191 40.92 -21.19 -3.60
CA LYS A 191 41.76 -21.15 -2.40
C LYS A 191 42.51 -22.47 -2.20
N LYS A 192 41.80 -23.61 -2.19
CA LYS A 192 42.41 -24.95 -2.03
C LYS A 192 43.43 -25.28 -3.13
N PHE A 193 43.19 -24.82 -4.37
CA PHE A 193 44.13 -25.00 -5.48
C PHE A 193 45.39 -24.13 -5.33
N HIS A 194 45.25 -22.87 -4.92
CA HIS A 194 46.36 -21.96 -4.70
C HIS A 194 47.28 -22.50 -3.58
N PHE A 195 46.75 -22.86 -2.41
CA PHE A 195 47.56 -23.36 -1.28
C PHE A 195 48.22 -24.71 -1.51
N ARG A 196 47.79 -25.49 -2.51
CA ARG A 196 48.45 -26.77 -2.82
C ARG A 196 49.92 -26.59 -3.24
N HIS A 197 50.25 -25.46 -3.88
CA HIS A 197 51.57 -25.18 -4.46
C HIS A 197 52.47 -24.29 -3.59
N PHE A 198 51.90 -23.55 -2.63
CA PHE A 198 52.65 -22.69 -1.71
C PHE A 198 52.84 -23.41 -0.38
N ARG A 199 54.04 -23.93 -0.14
CA ARG A 199 54.41 -24.62 1.11
C ARG A 199 55.78 -24.14 1.58
N HIS A 200 56.07 -24.34 2.86
CA HIS A 200 57.41 -24.15 3.41
C HIS A 200 58.45 -24.89 2.55
N GLY A 201 59.54 -24.21 2.20
CA GLY A 201 60.65 -24.76 1.41
C GLY A 201 60.46 -24.71 -0.11
N VAL A 202 59.33 -24.20 -0.63
CA VAL A 202 59.12 -24.07 -2.08
C VAL A 202 59.87 -22.86 -2.62
N ARG A 203 60.63 -23.09 -3.71
CA ARG A 203 61.32 -22.06 -4.52
C ARG A 203 60.32 -21.24 -5.31
N VAL A 204 60.42 -19.92 -5.21
CA VAL A 204 59.50 -18.99 -5.87
C VAL A 204 60.24 -17.82 -6.50
N ASN A 205 59.62 -17.21 -7.49
CA ASN A 205 60.00 -15.94 -8.08
C ASN A 205 58.91 -14.92 -7.76
N VAL A 206 59.29 -13.79 -7.21
CA VAL A 206 58.38 -12.76 -6.74
C VAL A 206 58.52 -11.53 -7.61
N ALA A 207 57.43 -11.12 -8.25
CA ALA A 207 57.39 -9.90 -9.04
C ALA A 207 57.18 -8.68 -8.11
N LEU A 208 58.20 -7.84 -8.00
CA LEU A 208 58.20 -6.60 -7.23
C LEU A 208 58.06 -5.41 -8.17
N MET A 209 57.11 -4.52 -7.91
CA MET A 209 57.05 -3.22 -8.56
C MET A 209 57.99 -2.25 -7.84
N SER A 210 58.99 -1.72 -8.55
CA SER A 210 59.91 -0.70 -8.05
C SER A 210 59.81 0.58 -8.89
N ALA A 211 60.32 1.70 -8.36
CA ALA A 211 60.40 2.99 -9.07
C ALA A 211 61.19 2.92 -10.40
N HIS A 212 61.98 1.85 -10.60
CA HIS A 212 62.77 1.60 -11.82
C HIS A 212 62.21 0.46 -12.69
N GLY A 213 60.95 0.06 -12.49
CA GLY A 213 60.28 -0.99 -13.25
C GLY A 213 60.13 -2.32 -12.47
N PRO A 214 59.49 -3.33 -13.10
CA PRO A 214 59.28 -4.63 -12.48
C PRO A 214 60.62 -5.36 -12.26
N ARG A 215 60.92 -5.69 -11.01
CA ARG A 215 62.06 -6.55 -10.64
C ARG A 215 61.54 -7.90 -10.17
N GLN A 216 62.16 -8.96 -10.65
CA GLN A 216 61.86 -10.32 -10.22
C GLN A 216 62.97 -10.77 -9.26
N LYS A 217 62.59 -11.19 -8.06
CA LYS A 217 63.53 -11.76 -7.07
C LYS A 217 63.15 -13.19 -6.75
N THR A 218 64.15 -14.07 -6.75
CA THR A 218 63.97 -15.48 -6.38
C THR A 218 64.22 -15.70 -4.89
N GLY A 219 63.43 -16.57 -4.29
CA GLY A 219 63.51 -16.87 -2.86
C GLY A 219 62.79 -18.16 -2.50
N THR A 220 62.71 -18.41 -1.20
CA THR A 220 62.08 -19.60 -0.63
C THR A 220 60.99 -19.20 0.35
N ILE A 221 59.84 -19.87 0.27
CA ILE A 221 58.74 -19.66 1.21
C ILE A 221 59.09 -20.25 2.57
N LEU A 222 58.92 -19.45 3.62
CA LEU A 222 59.07 -19.88 5.01
C LEU A 222 57.71 -20.18 5.65
N GLU A 223 56.72 -19.33 5.46
CA GLU A 223 55.39 -19.54 6.03
C GLU A 223 54.32 -18.97 5.11
N VAL A 224 53.12 -19.55 5.13
CA VAL A 224 51.97 -19.10 4.33
C VAL A 224 50.81 -18.83 5.27
N ASN A 225 50.27 -17.61 5.21
CA ASN A 225 49.07 -17.22 5.93
C ASN A 225 47.84 -17.33 5.03
N GLU A 226 47.00 -18.31 5.32
CA GLU A 226 45.82 -18.62 4.50
C GLU A 226 44.70 -17.58 4.62
N SER A 227 44.63 -16.88 5.77
CA SER A 227 43.57 -15.92 6.05
C SER A 227 43.79 -14.59 5.32
N SER A 228 45.04 -14.14 5.25
CA SER A 228 45.43 -12.88 4.57
C SER A 228 45.90 -13.08 3.12
N MET A 229 45.98 -14.32 2.63
CA MET A 229 46.54 -14.66 1.31
C MET A 229 47.96 -14.11 1.09
N THR A 230 48.82 -14.20 2.10
CA THR A 230 50.22 -13.73 2.07
C THR A 230 51.18 -14.85 2.47
N ALA A 231 52.45 -14.75 2.05
CA ALA A 231 53.52 -15.63 2.49
C ALA A 231 54.73 -14.83 2.97
N SER A 232 55.50 -15.43 3.88
CA SER A 232 56.81 -14.92 4.28
C SER A 232 57.89 -15.59 3.43
N ILE A 233 58.78 -14.79 2.84
CA ILE A 233 59.78 -15.24 1.87
C ILE A 233 61.16 -14.78 2.32
N ILE A 234 62.14 -15.67 2.24
CA ILE A 234 63.56 -15.31 2.28
C ILE A 234 64.13 -15.36 0.87
N TYR A 235 64.66 -14.25 0.40
CA TYR A 235 65.26 -14.14 -0.92
C TYR A 235 66.65 -14.75 -0.94
N ASP A 236 67.12 -15.11 -2.13
CA ASP A 236 68.45 -15.72 -2.31
C ASP A 236 69.60 -14.76 -1.93
N ASP A 237 69.34 -13.45 -1.92
CA ASP A 237 70.26 -12.40 -1.46
C ASP A 237 70.23 -12.17 0.07
N GLY A 238 69.42 -12.95 0.79
CA GLY A 238 69.30 -12.90 2.25
C GLY A 238 68.27 -11.89 2.78
N GLU A 239 67.62 -11.11 1.91
CA GLU A 239 66.54 -10.21 2.33
C GLU A 239 65.26 -10.99 2.69
N PHE A 240 64.51 -10.50 3.67
CA PHE A 240 63.28 -11.12 4.15
C PHE A 240 62.06 -10.24 3.87
N TRP A 241 60.97 -10.86 3.38
CA TRP A 241 59.68 -10.21 3.22
C TRP A 241 58.57 -11.00 3.92
N GLY A 242 58.04 -10.44 5.02
CA GLY A 242 57.08 -11.15 5.88
C GLY A 242 55.64 -11.26 5.36
N PHE A 243 55.24 -10.43 4.39
CA PHE A 243 53.84 -10.30 3.96
C PHE A 243 53.68 -10.20 2.44
N ALA A 244 54.38 -11.04 1.69
CA ALA A 244 54.28 -11.06 0.24
C ALA A 244 52.90 -11.59 -0.20
N PRO A 245 52.07 -10.82 -0.92
CA PRO A 245 50.79 -11.31 -1.43
C PRO A 245 50.99 -12.50 -2.36
N LEU A 246 50.22 -13.59 -2.18
CA LEU A 246 50.34 -14.80 -3.01
C LEU A 246 50.15 -14.51 -4.51
N THR A 247 49.43 -13.44 -4.86
CA THR A 247 49.23 -12.97 -6.24
C THR A 247 50.51 -12.53 -6.94
N TYR A 248 51.56 -12.18 -6.20
CA TYR A 248 52.86 -11.74 -6.74
C TYR A 248 53.94 -12.82 -6.70
N ILE A 249 53.60 -14.02 -6.24
CA ILE A 249 54.52 -15.12 -6.04
C ILE A 249 54.25 -16.18 -7.10
N HIS A 250 55.25 -16.44 -7.94
CA HIS A 250 55.22 -17.49 -8.95
C HIS A 250 56.09 -18.65 -8.47
N VAL A 251 55.47 -19.81 -8.25
CA VAL A 251 56.22 -21.03 -7.92
C VAL A 251 57.11 -21.41 -9.09
N LEU A 252 58.41 -21.54 -8.84
CA LEU A 252 59.35 -21.96 -9.88
C LEU A 252 59.22 -23.48 -10.06
N PRO A 253 58.86 -23.97 -11.24
CA PRO A 253 58.82 -25.41 -11.50
C PRO A 253 60.24 -25.98 -11.38
N GLN A 254 60.37 -27.17 -10.80
CA GLN A 254 61.56 -27.98 -11.01
C GLN A 254 61.49 -28.55 -12.43
N ASN A 255 62.14 -27.83 -13.35
CA ASN A 255 62.33 -28.08 -14.77
C ASN A 255 61.11 -28.05 -15.72
N GLU A 256 61.38 -27.37 -16.84
CA GLU A 256 60.74 -27.30 -18.17
C GLU A 256 59.56 -26.34 -18.44
N ALA A 257 59.96 -25.19 -19.02
CA ALA A 257 59.49 -24.57 -20.28
C ALA A 257 58.09 -23.91 -20.43
N SER A 258 58.16 -22.58 -20.62
CA SER A 258 57.45 -21.72 -21.60
C SER A 258 55.99 -21.23 -21.40
N GLN A 259 55.90 -19.88 -21.32
CA GLN A 259 54.96 -18.91 -21.95
C GLN A 259 53.56 -18.58 -21.35
N LEU A 260 53.40 -17.26 -21.12
CA LEU A 260 52.21 -16.42 -20.81
C LEU A 260 51.34 -16.18 -22.08
N PRO A 261 50.03 -15.78 -22.04
CA PRO A 261 49.61 -14.44 -21.56
C PRO A 261 48.14 -14.17 -21.04
N HIS A 262 48.06 -13.11 -20.21
CA HIS A 262 47.13 -11.96 -20.18
C HIS A 262 45.61 -11.99 -19.82
N ASP A 263 45.27 -11.04 -18.92
CA ASP A 263 44.08 -10.18 -18.78
C ASP A 263 43.00 -10.43 -17.68
N MET A 264 42.69 -9.35 -16.94
CA MET A 264 41.68 -9.16 -15.88
C MET A 264 40.92 -7.84 -16.13
N PRO A 265 39.63 -7.74 -15.76
CA PRO A 265 39.16 -6.46 -15.19
C PRO A 265 38.15 -6.56 -14.02
N PHE A 266 38.39 -5.66 -13.05
CA PHE A 266 37.56 -4.80 -12.19
C PHE A 266 36.13 -5.10 -11.72
N LEU A 267 35.94 -4.75 -10.43
CA LEU A 267 34.72 -4.56 -9.64
C LEU A 267 33.90 -3.34 -10.08
N THR A 268 32.56 -3.44 -10.02
CA THR A 268 31.65 -2.58 -9.22
C THR A 268 30.25 -3.20 -9.23
N ASN A 269 29.54 -3.19 -8.09
CA ASN A 269 28.08 -3.10 -8.03
C ASN A 269 27.65 -2.94 -6.57
N GLY A 270 26.93 -1.85 -6.30
CA GLY A 270 26.31 -1.53 -5.01
C GLY A 270 25.26 -0.48 -5.25
N GLY A 271 24.21 -0.84 -5.98
CA GLY A 271 23.03 0.00 -6.22
C GLY A 271 22.06 -0.15 -5.05
N GLU A 272 21.78 0.98 -4.40
CA GLU A 272 20.77 1.15 -3.36
C GLU A 272 19.38 0.72 -3.84
N ALA A 273 18.69 -0.04 -2.99
CA ALA A 273 17.28 -0.37 -3.12
C ALA A 273 16.42 0.88 -2.83
N LEU A 274 15.83 1.45 -3.87
CA LEU A 274 14.74 2.40 -3.74
C LEU A 274 13.40 1.66 -3.91
N LEU A 275 12.50 1.96 -2.98
CA LEU A 275 11.13 1.46 -2.89
C LEU A 275 10.43 1.56 -4.25
N GLU A 276 10.14 0.40 -4.85
CA GLU A 276 9.32 0.27 -6.05
C GLU A 276 7.91 0.80 -5.75
N GLU A 277 7.66 2.07 -6.10
CA GLU A 277 6.30 2.55 -6.34
C GLU A 277 5.63 1.62 -7.37
N GLU A 278 4.31 1.42 -7.27
CA GLU A 278 3.48 0.49 -8.05
C GLU A 278 3.56 0.70 -9.59
N VAL A 279 4.70 0.39 -10.20
CA VAL A 279 4.96 0.40 -11.63
C VAL A 279 4.36 -0.87 -12.25
N LEU A 280 3.69 -0.73 -13.39
CA LEU A 280 3.17 -1.89 -14.12
C LEU A 280 4.34 -2.78 -14.59
N GLU A 281 4.18 -4.10 -14.47
CA GLU A 281 5.17 -5.05 -15.02
C GLU A 281 5.26 -4.90 -16.55
N GLU A 282 6.43 -5.18 -17.13
CA GLU A 282 6.63 -4.97 -18.57
C GLU A 282 5.66 -5.81 -19.42
N GLU A 283 5.28 -6.99 -18.94
CA GLU A 283 4.31 -7.90 -19.57
C GLU A 283 2.88 -7.34 -19.53
N GLU A 284 2.59 -6.45 -18.58
CA GLU A 284 1.29 -5.83 -18.35
C GLU A 284 1.06 -4.58 -19.21
N ILE A 285 2.13 -4.00 -19.76
CA ILE A 285 2.10 -2.85 -20.65
C ILE A 285 1.72 -3.37 -22.06
N VAL A 286 0.44 -3.20 -22.41
CA VAL A 286 -0.15 -3.68 -23.67
C VAL A 286 -0.96 -2.57 -24.33
N GLU A 287 -1.03 -2.61 -25.66
CA GLU A 287 -1.78 -1.64 -26.46
C GLU A 287 -3.27 -1.64 -26.09
N GLY A 288 -3.88 -0.46 -26.09
CA GLY A 288 -5.27 -0.23 -25.68
C GLY A 288 -5.51 -0.22 -24.17
N ARG A 289 -4.51 -0.51 -23.33
CA ARG A 289 -4.67 -0.45 -21.86
C ARG A 289 -4.71 0.99 -21.37
N ARG A 290 -5.67 1.29 -20.49
CA ARG A 290 -5.70 2.54 -19.72
C ARG A 290 -4.69 2.55 -18.59
N VAL A 291 -4.01 3.68 -18.43
CA VAL A 291 -2.91 3.87 -17.50
C VAL A 291 -2.86 5.29 -16.98
N MET A 292 -2.14 5.48 -15.87
CA MET A 292 -1.65 6.79 -15.45
C MET A 292 -0.19 6.90 -15.88
N ALA A 293 0.17 7.87 -16.71
CA ALA A 293 1.53 8.03 -17.20
C ALA A 293 2.14 9.36 -16.73
N GLY A 294 3.37 9.29 -16.23
CA GLY A 294 4.13 10.48 -15.85
C GLY A 294 4.53 11.30 -17.06
N TRP A 295 4.41 12.63 -17.00
CA TRP A 295 4.88 13.60 -17.97
C TRP A 295 6.36 13.98 -17.73
N ILE A 296 6.91 14.85 -18.58
CA ILE A 296 8.31 15.32 -18.51
C ILE A 296 8.60 15.96 -17.13
N ASN A 297 7.63 16.70 -16.59
CA ASN A 297 7.77 17.44 -15.32
C ASN A 297 7.53 16.58 -14.06
N GLY A 298 7.21 15.29 -14.21
CA GLY A 298 6.94 14.38 -13.09
C GLY A 298 5.47 14.27 -12.67
N ASP A 299 4.60 15.18 -13.13
CA ASP A 299 3.15 15.06 -12.99
C ASP A 299 2.61 13.83 -13.72
N VAL A 300 1.52 13.24 -13.24
CA VAL A 300 0.97 11.99 -13.80
C VAL A 300 -0.45 12.23 -14.30
N TYR A 301 -0.71 11.86 -15.55
CA TYR A 301 -1.99 12.09 -16.24
C TYR A 301 -2.59 10.78 -16.77
N PRO A 302 -3.92 10.69 -16.86
CA PRO A 302 -4.58 9.53 -17.44
C PRO A 302 -4.41 9.48 -18.96
N GLY A 303 -4.30 8.27 -19.50
CA GLY A 303 -4.24 8.04 -20.94
C GLY A 303 -4.35 6.57 -21.33
N VAL A 304 -4.19 6.31 -22.63
CA VAL A 304 -4.24 4.99 -23.25
C VAL A 304 -2.90 4.68 -23.91
N ILE A 305 -2.39 3.46 -23.69
CA ILE A 305 -1.22 2.95 -24.41
C ILE A 305 -1.60 2.75 -25.88
N ALA A 306 -1.05 3.57 -26.77
CA ALA A 306 -1.31 3.48 -28.21
C ALA A 306 -0.40 2.46 -28.90
N SER A 307 0.87 2.37 -28.50
CA SER A 307 1.82 1.38 -29.03
C SER A 307 2.91 1.04 -28.01
N VAL A 308 3.53 -0.14 -28.11
CA VAL A 308 4.56 -0.60 -27.15
C VAL A 308 5.86 -1.00 -27.85
N ASN A 309 6.99 -0.39 -27.45
CA ASN A 309 8.33 -0.76 -27.90
C ASN A 309 9.10 -1.48 -26.78
N ARG A 310 9.06 -2.82 -26.81
CA ARG A 310 9.73 -3.66 -25.80
C ARG A 310 11.27 -3.61 -25.87
N LYS A 311 11.87 -3.28 -27.02
CA LYS A 311 13.34 -3.20 -27.14
C LYS A 311 13.90 -1.98 -26.43
N GLU A 312 13.21 -0.84 -26.55
CA GLU A 312 13.61 0.42 -25.93
C GLU A 312 13.00 0.62 -24.52
N LYS A 313 12.10 -0.28 -24.09
CA LYS A 313 11.32 -0.15 -22.84
C LYS A 313 10.52 1.16 -22.79
N THR A 314 9.91 1.52 -23.91
CA THR A 314 9.09 2.73 -24.08
C THR A 314 7.73 2.40 -24.67
N ALA A 315 6.73 3.22 -24.39
CA ALA A 315 5.40 3.14 -25.00
C ALA A 315 4.93 4.51 -25.46
N THR A 316 4.08 4.52 -26.48
CA THR A 316 3.34 5.71 -26.88
C THR A 316 2.09 5.84 -26.03
N ILE A 317 1.91 6.98 -25.36
CA ILE A 317 0.73 7.29 -24.55
C ILE A 317 -0.09 8.38 -25.25
N ASN A 318 -1.36 8.10 -25.49
CA ASN A 318 -2.35 9.10 -25.87
C ASN A 318 -3.08 9.54 -24.59
N TYR A 319 -2.87 10.78 -24.17
CA TYR A 319 -3.48 11.34 -22.97
C TYR A 319 -4.93 11.77 -23.23
N ASP A 320 -5.74 11.79 -22.17
CA ASP A 320 -7.17 12.11 -22.28
C ASP A 320 -7.42 13.58 -22.68
N ASP A 321 -6.44 14.47 -22.48
CA ASP A 321 -6.47 15.87 -22.92
C ASP A 321 -6.11 16.07 -24.40
N GLY A 322 -5.77 14.98 -25.11
CA GLY A 322 -5.41 14.98 -26.52
C GLY A 322 -3.91 15.06 -26.79
N ASP A 323 -3.08 15.20 -25.75
CA ASP A 323 -1.63 15.17 -25.91
C ASP A 323 -1.13 13.74 -26.19
N VAL A 324 0.05 13.64 -26.82
CA VAL A 324 0.68 12.35 -27.13
C VAL A 324 2.14 12.38 -26.73
N TRP A 325 2.60 11.34 -26.03
CA TRP A 325 4.02 11.09 -25.80
C TRP A 325 4.43 9.75 -26.39
N ASP A 326 5.17 9.79 -27.50
CA ASP A 326 5.62 8.64 -28.28
C ASP A 326 6.63 7.72 -27.57
N LYS A 327 7.42 8.25 -26.64
CA LYS A 327 8.51 7.55 -25.94
C LYS A 327 8.43 7.66 -24.41
N CYS A 328 7.24 7.41 -23.84
CA CYS A 328 7.09 7.34 -22.39
C CYS A 328 7.84 6.10 -21.85
N PRO A 329 8.83 6.25 -20.96
CA PRO A 329 9.52 5.10 -20.37
C PRO A 329 8.58 4.23 -19.54
N PHE A 330 8.76 2.90 -19.57
CA PHE A 330 7.91 1.96 -18.82
C PHE A 330 7.81 2.27 -17.32
N HIS A 331 8.89 2.74 -16.69
CA HIS A 331 8.90 3.10 -15.28
C HIS A 331 8.02 4.32 -14.93
N LYS A 332 7.54 5.07 -15.92
CA LYS A 332 6.58 6.18 -15.75
C LYS A 332 5.13 5.76 -15.92
N ILE A 333 4.85 4.50 -16.28
CA ILE A 333 3.51 3.99 -16.57
C ILE A 333 2.99 3.21 -15.36
N ARG A 334 1.86 3.66 -14.84
CA ARG A 334 1.20 3.13 -13.63
C ARG A 334 -0.21 2.65 -13.95
N GLU A 335 -0.78 1.86 -13.05
CA GLU A 335 -2.16 1.41 -13.19
C GLU A 335 -3.14 2.62 -13.18
N GLU A 336 -4.20 2.53 -13.98
CA GLU A 336 -5.31 3.50 -13.91
C GLU A 336 -5.87 3.56 -12.48
N GLN A 337 -6.05 4.77 -11.97
CA GLN A 337 -6.66 4.94 -10.65
C GLN A 337 -8.13 4.57 -10.71
N SER A 338 -8.54 3.64 -9.85
CA SER A 338 -9.94 3.29 -9.69
C SER A 338 -10.73 4.49 -9.13
N SER A 339 -11.90 4.76 -9.71
CA SER A 339 -12.90 5.68 -9.17
C SER A 339 -13.56 5.16 -7.88
N LEU A 340 -13.31 3.89 -7.56
CA LEU A 340 -13.65 3.24 -6.30
C LEU A 340 -12.37 2.95 -5.50
N LYS A 341 -12.29 3.41 -4.26
CA LYS A 341 -11.19 3.08 -3.34
C LYS A 341 -11.74 2.78 -1.95
N CYS A 342 -10.96 2.09 -1.14
CA CYS A 342 -11.29 1.86 0.26
C CYS A 342 -10.70 2.96 1.15
N CYS A 343 -11.39 3.30 2.23
CA CYS A 343 -10.78 4.05 3.31
C CYS A 343 -9.59 3.26 3.91
N PRO A 344 -8.42 3.88 4.12
CA PRO A 344 -7.25 3.18 4.67
C PRO A 344 -7.42 2.72 6.12
N ARG A 345 -8.32 3.36 6.88
CA ARG A 345 -8.62 3.01 8.28
C ARG A 345 -9.73 1.97 8.40
N CYS A 346 -10.91 2.28 7.85
CA CYS A 346 -12.12 1.47 8.09
C CYS A 346 -12.51 0.57 6.91
N VAL A 347 -11.78 0.59 5.79
CA VAL A 347 -12.02 -0.25 4.61
C VAL A 347 -13.37 0.00 3.92
N VAL A 348 -14.15 1.00 4.35
CA VAL A 348 -15.39 1.36 3.64
C VAL A 348 -15.08 1.74 2.19
N ILE A 349 -15.88 1.24 1.26
CA ILE A 349 -15.76 1.55 -0.16
C ILE A 349 -16.29 2.96 -0.40
N ILE A 350 -15.49 3.76 -1.08
CA ILE A 350 -15.75 5.15 -1.41
C ILE A 350 -15.71 5.26 -2.93
N TYR A 351 -16.72 5.93 -3.51
CA TYR A 351 -16.76 6.29 -4.91
C TYR A 351 -16.46 7.78 -5.04
N LYS A 352 -15.47 8.15 -5.85
CA LYS A 352 -15.16 9.56 -6.16
C LYS A 352 -15.70 9.90 -7.55
N TYR A 353 -16.57 10.90 -7.60
CA TYR A 353 -17.13 11.42 -8.85
C TYR A 353 -16.30 12.58 -9.41
N ASP A 354 -15.95 13.56 -8.57
CA ASP A 354 -15.16 14.75 -8.93
C ASP A 354 -14.58 15.41 -7.65
N GLY A 355 -13.83 16.51 -7.75
CA GLY A 355 -13.31 17.29 -6.63
C GLY A 355 -11.82 17.10 -6.35
N CYS A 356 -11.31 17.71 -5.28
CA CYS A 356 -9.92 17.66 -4.89
C CYS A 356 -9.47 16.25 -4.42
N GLY A 357 -8.16 16.09 -4.23
CA GLY A 357 -7.59 14.85 -3.72
C GLY A 357 -7.81 14.63 -2.21
N SER A 358 -8.11 15.67 -1.44
CA SER A 358 -8.23 15.56 0.02
C SER A 358 -9.57 14.94 0.42
N MET A 359 -9.53 13.71 0.93
CA MET A 359 -10.72 12.95 1.30
C MET A 359 -10.81 12.80 2.81
N THR A 360 -12.01 13.00 3.35
CA THR A 360 -12.36 12.63 4.73
C THR A 360 -13.39 11.53 4.71
N CYS A 361 -13.07 10.39 5.31
CA CYS A 361 -14.02 9.29 5.47
C CYS A 361 -15.00 9.58 6.60
N LEU A 362 -16.19 8.98 6.57
CA LEU A 362 -17.15 9.00 7.67
C LEU A 362 -16.58 8.43 8.99
N CYS A 363 -15.48 7.68 8.94
CA CYS A 363 -14.78 7.19 10.14
C CYS A 363 -13.85 8.23 10.77
N GLY A 364 -13.72 9.41 10.16
CA GLY A 364 -12.83 10.49 10.59
C GLY A 364 -11.44 10.45 9.95
N GLU A 365 -11.10 9.39 9.21
CA GLU A 365 -9.81 9.28 8.55
C GLU A 365 -9.68 10.26 7.38
N ASN A 366 -8.59 11.02 7.37
CA ASN A 366 -8.22 11.91 6.26
C ASN A 366 -7.15 11.24 5.40
N PHE A 367 -7.31 11.24 4.09
CA PHE A 367 -6.34 10.66 3.17
C PHE A 367 -6.39 11.36 1.81
N ASP A 368 -5.31 11.31 1.05
CA ASP A 368 -5.28 11.83 -0.32
C ASP A 368 -5.69 10.72 -1.31
N TRP A 369 -6.69 11.01 -2.15
CA TRP A 369 -7.22 10.09 -3.15
C TRP A 369 -6.19 9.69 -4.19
N LYS A 370 -5.31 10.59 -4.61
CA LYS A 370 -4.32 10.33 -5.66
C LYS A 370 -3.23 9.40 -5.15
N THR A 371 -2.80 9.55 -3.89
CA THR A 371 -1.72 8.71 -3.34
C THR A 371 -2.24 7.45 -2.66
N CYS A 372 -3.50 7.40 -2.24
CA CYS A 372 -4.06 6.22 -1.60
C CYS A 372 -4.24 5.06 -2.59
N CYS A 373 -3.80 3.86 -2.19
CA CYS A 373 -4.07 2.63 -2.93
C CYS A 373 -5.58 2.33 -3.01
N THR A 374 -6.00 1.60 -4.04
CA THR A 374 -7.40 1.16 -4.22
C THR A 374 -7.89 0.31 -3.05
N ILE A 375 -7.02 -0.58 -2.56
CA ILE A 375 -7.23 -1.43 -1.38
C ILE A 375 -6.02 -1.17 -0.46
N PRO A 376 -6.21 -1.03 0.86
CA PRO A 376 -5.10 -0.72 1.76
C PRO A 376 -4.06 -1.86 1.74
N PRO A 377 -2.74 -1.56 1.71
CA PRO A 377 -1.70 -2.59 1.56
C PRO A 377 -1.81 -3.72 2.58
N LYS A 378 -2.07 -3.39 3.85
CA LYS A 378 -2.26 -4.39 4.92
C LYS A 378 -3.40 -5.36 4.61
N LEU A 379 -4.51 -4.86 4.07
CA LEU A 379 -5.64 -5.71 3.69
C LEU A 379 -5.32 -6.54 2.45
N MET A 380 -4.61 -5.96 1.47
CA MET A 380 -4.13 -6.73 0.32
C MET A 380 -3.23 -7.88 0.75
N ASP A 381 -2.30 -7.64 1.67
CA ASP A 381 -1.37 -8.66 2.13
C ASP A 381 -2.08 -9.86 2.77
N GLU A 382 -3.09 -9.58 3.59
CA GLU A 382 -3.92 -10.60 4.23
C GLU A 382 -4.79 -11.37 3.22
N LEU A 383 -5.40 -10.68 2.25
CA LEU A 383 -6.18 -11.33 1.20
C LEU A 383 -5.31 -12.27 0.36
N VAL A 384 -4.09 -11.84 0.05
CA VAL A 384 -3.10 -12.66 -0.66
C VAL A 384 -2.67 -13.84 0.19
N GLU A 385 -2.46 -13.65 1.49
CA GLU A 385 -2.11 -14.75 2.41
C GLU A 385 -3.22 -15.79 2.51
N VAL A 386 -4.49 -15.37 2.61
CA VAL A 386 -5.64 -16.27 2.60
C VAL A 386 -5.68 -17.09 1.32
N GLU A 387 -5.47 -16.47 0.16
CA GLU A 387 -5.49 -17.15 -1.14
C GLU A 387 -4.30 -18.12 -1.30
N VAL A 388 -3.09 -17.74 -0.85
CA VAL A 388 -1.93 -18.64 -0.85
C VAL A 388 -2.18 -19.87 0.02
N ASN A 389 -2.68 -19.67 1.24
CA ASN A 389 -2.99 -20.76 2.16
C ASN A 389 -4.06 -21.71 1.60
N LYS A 390 -5.06 -21.16 0.89
CA LYS A 390 -6.07 -21.95 0.20
C LYS A 390 -5.45 -22.86 -0.87
N ARG A 391 -4.61 -22.33 -1.76
CA ARG A 391 -3.92 -23.12 -2.81
C ARG A 391 -3.00 -24.18 -2.23
N GLU A 392 -2.28 -23.87 -1.15
CA GLU A 392 -1.42 -24.84 -0.47
C GLU A 392 -2.23 -25.98 0.17
N ASN A 393 -3.39 -25.68 0.74
CA ASN A 393 -4.28 -26.69 1.32
C ASN A 393 -4.91 -27.58 0.23
N GLU A 394 -5.33 -26.99 -0.89
CA GLU A 394 -5.82 -27.74 -2.06
C GLU A 394 -4.73 -28.69 -2.60
N ALA A 395 -3.50 -28.20 -2.81
CA ALA A 395 -2.38 -29.02 -3.26
C ALA A 395 -2.03 -30.17 -2.28
N LYS A 396 -2.10 -29.93 -0.96
CA LYS A 396 -1.91 -30.97 0.06
C LYS A 396 -3.03 -32.01 0.05
N THR A 397 -4.26 -31.59 -0.27
CA THR A 397 -5.43 -32.48 -0.34
C THR A 397 -5.31 -33.38 -1.57
N ASP A 398 -4.92 -32.83 -2.72
CA ASP A 398 -4.71 -33.57 -3.97
C ASP A 398 -3.57 -34.59 -3.86
N MET A 399 -2.45 -34.23 -3.21
CA MET A 399 -1.35 -35.17 -2.92
C MET A 399 -1.78 -36.35 -2.02
N LYS A 400 -2.73 -36.13 -1.11
CA LYS A 400 -3.25 -37.16 -0.19
C LYS A 400 -4.24 -38.11 -0.89
N ILE A 401 -4.92 -37.65 -1.93
CA ILE A 401 -5.81 -38.47 -2.76
C ILE A 401 -4.96 -39.39 -3.65
N CYS A 402 -3.94 -38.85 -4.33
CA CYS A 402 -3.05 -39.63 -5.20
C CYS A 402 -2.20 -40.69 -4.47
N SER A 403 -2.02 -40.59 -3.14
CA SER A 403 -1.26 -41.57 -2.35
C SER A 403 -2.13 -42.69 -1.75
N ASN A 404 -3.46 -42.60 -1.86
CA ASN A 404 -4.40 -43.62 -1.38
C ASN A 404 -4.94 -44.53 -2.48
N GLU A 405 -4.65 -44.24 -3.76
CA GLU A 405 -4.92 -45.15 -4.87
C GLU A 405 -3.72 -46.11 -5.02
N SER A 406 -3.80 -47.27 -4.37
CA SER A 406 -2.90 -48.39 -4.68
C SER A 406 -3.18 -48.90 -6.09
N PRO A 407 -2.16 -49.22 -6.91
CA PRO A 407 -2.39 -49.72 -8.25
C PRO A 407 -3.10 -51.10 -8.19
N PRO A 408 -3.96 -51.42 -9.17
CA PRO A 408 -4.77 -52.65 -9.18
C PRO A 408 -3.93 -53.94 -9.29
#